data_AF-A0A2V9W6N4-F1
#
_entry.id   AF-A0A2V9W6N4-F1
#
_cell.length_a   1.000
_cell.length_b   1.000
_cell.length_c   1.000
_cell.angle_alpha   90.00
_cell.angle_beta   90.00
_cell.angle_gamma   90.00
#
_symmetry.space_group_name_H-M   'P 1'
#
loop_
_entity.id
_entity.type
_entity.pdbx_description
1 polymer ?
#
loop_
_entity_poly.entity_id
_entity_poly.type
_entity_poly.pdbx_seq_one_letter_code
_entity_poly.pdbx_strand_id
1 'polypeptide(L)'
;NMEVKIITGNHSKLTPVSTDDLYRRLSNPQSSTRPSPLPLPHKVKGGVSKKEMDEIESSQFAAKAVEPHTTQSGFLFFDIGGISSPLRGANIDISGVADAKGNELMYFEIPVDKYLNAPKTD
;
A
#
# COMPACT_ATOMS: atom_id res chain seq x y z
N ASN A 1 8.37 14.21 -8.74
CA ASN A 1 8.59 12.88 -8.13
C ASN A 1 7.49 11.95 -8.60
N MET A 2 7.84 10.69 -8.86
CA MET A 2 6.88 9.67 -9.25
C MET A 2 5.81 9.50 -8.18
N GLU A 3 4.57 9.38 -8.60
CA GLU A 3 3.41 9.15 -7.75
C GLU A 3 2.64 7.93 -8.25
N VAL A 4 2.16 7.12 -7.32
CA VAL A 4 1.32 5.95 -7.61
C VAL A 4 0.02 6.09 -6.81
N LYS A 5 -1.12 5.87 -7.45
CA LYS A 5 -2.45 5.95 -6.81
C LYS A 5 -3.32 4.80 -7.25
N ILE A 6 -4.20 4.32 -6.37
CA ILE A 6 -5.34 3.51 -6.80
C ILE A 6 -6.55 4.44 -6.96
N ILE A 7 -7.16 4.41 -8.13
CA ILE A 7 -8.46 5.00 -8.41
C ILE A 7 -9.47 3.85 -8.31
N THR A 8 -10.30 3.85 -7.27
CA THR A 8 -11.31 2.81 -7.06
C THR A 8 -12.46 2.95 -8.06
N GLY A 9 -13.31 1.92 -8.20
CA GLY A 9 -14.48 1.98 -9.10
C GLY A 9 -15.52 3.06 -8.75
N ASN A 10 -15.50 3.59 -7.53
CA ASN A 10 -16.30 4.77 -7.13
C ASN A 10 -15.50 6.08 -7.21
N HIS A 11 -14.38 6.11 -7.95
CA HIS A 11 -13.49 7.25 -8.17
C HIS A 11 -12.82 7.83 -6.91
N SER A 12 -12.74 7.06 -5.83
CA SER A 12 -11.93 7.45 -4.67
C SER A 12 -10.45 7.24 -4.99
N LYS A 13 -9.60 8.17 -4.55
CA LYS A 13 -8.15 8.11 -4.78
C LYS A 13 -7.47 7.63 -3.51
N LEU A 14 -6.75 6.53 -3.59
CA LEU A 14 -5.95 5.99 -2.50
C LEU A 14 -4.47 6.18 -2.80
N THR A 15 -3.74 6.74 -1.84
CA THR A 15 -2.29 6.83 -1.89
C THR A 15 -1.68 5.67 -1.11
N PRO A 16 -0.45 5.24 -1.46
CA PRO A 16 0.27 4.25 -0.67
C PRO A 16 0.41 4.71 0.78
N VAL A 17 0.24 3.77 1.70
CA VAL A 17 0.44 3.98 3.13
C VAL A 17 1.93 4.17 3.39
N SER A 18 2.28 5.16 4.20
CA SER A 18 3.67 5.36 4.63
C SER A 18 4.12 4.21 5.53
N THR A 19 5.43 3.98 5.61
CA THR A 19 5.99 2.95 6.49
C THR A 19 5.56 3.21 7.94
N ASP A 20 5.59 4.45 8.41
CA ASP A 20 5.14 4.86 9.76
C ASP A 20 3.67 4.53 10.04
N ASP A 21 2.80 4.71 9.05
CA ASP A 21 1.38 4.37 9.19
C ASP A 21 1.15 2.85 9.16
N LEU A 22 1.96 2.10 8.41
CA LEU A 22 1.99 0.64 8.49
C LEU A 22 2.44 0.19 9.88
N TYR A 23 3.53 0.76 10.40
CA TYR A 23 4.04 0.50 11.75
C TYR A 23 2.96 0.71 12.82
N ARG A 24 2.26 1.84 12.78
CA ARG A 24 1.20 2.17 13.75
C ARG A 24 0.01 1.20 13.71
N ARG A 25 -0.35 0.70 12.52
CA ARG A 25 -1.45 -0.26 12.35
C ARG A 25 -1.06 -1.67 12.76
N LEU A 26 0.13 -2.09 12.38
CA LEU A 26 0.66 -3.42 12.68
C LEU A 26 0.96 -3.58 14.17
N SER A 27 1.46 -2.53 14.83
CA SER A 27 1.72 -2.54 16.27
C SER A 27 0.47 -2.40 17.14
N ASN A 28 -0.65 -1.96 16.56
CA ASN A 28 -1.89 -1.71 17.28
C ASN A 28 -3.10 -2.20 16.47
N PRO A 29 -3.37 -3.52 16.43
CA PRO A 29 -4.61 -4.04 15.86
C PRO A 29 -5.77 -3.35 16.59
N GLN A 30 -6.75 -2.80 15.86
CA GLN A 30 -7.88 -2.08 16.44
C GLN A 30 -8.38 -2.80 17.69
N SER A 31 -8.08 -2.23 18.86
CA SER A 31 -8.70 -2.65 20.10
C SER A 31 -10.19 -2.43 19.88
N SER A 32 -10.96 -3.51 19.74
CA SER A 32 -12.39 -3.49 19.94
C SER A 32 -12.61 -3.10 21.40
N THR A 33 -12.54 -1.80 21.69
CA THR A 33 -12.81 -1.25 23.01
C THR A 33 -14.31 -1.35 23.23
N ARG A 34 -14.79 -2.54 23.60
CA ARG A 34 -16.05 -2.65 24.32
C ARG A 34 -15.78 -1.99 25.67
N PRO A 35 -16.46 -0.89 26.02
CA PRO A 35 -16.26 -0.25 27.31
C PRO A 35 -16.62 -1.26 28.41
N SER A 36 -15.60 -1.78 29.09
CA SER A 36 -15.78 -2.56 30.30
C SER A 36 -16.01 -1.58 31.44
N PRO A 37 -17.05 -1.76 32.28
CA PRO A 37 -17.31 -0.89 33.44
C PRO A 37 -16.24 -1.03 34.55
N LEU A 38 -15.29 -1.95 34.41
CA LEU A 38 -14.22 -2.22 35.37
C LEU A 38 -12.86 -1.73 34.83
N PRO A 39 -12.09 -0.96 35.62
CA PRO A 39 -10.77 -0.47 35.22
C PRO A 39 -9.75 -1.60 35.34
N LEU A 40 -9.75 -2.53 34.38
CA LEU A 40 -8.72 -3.56 34.29
C LEU A 40 -7.72 -3.18 33.19
N PRO A 41 -6.41 -3.16 33.48
CA PRO A 41 -5.39 -2.92 32.45
C PRO A 41 -5.41 -4.08 31.47
N HIS A 42 -5.94 -3.85 30.27
CA HIS A 42 -5.88 -4.81 29.18
C HIS A 42 -4.46 -4.81 28.58
N LYS A 43 -3.76 -5.93 28.70
CA LYS A 43 -2.52 -6.14 27.95
C LYS A 43 -2.88 -6.42 26.50
N VAL A 44 -2.70 -5.43 25.63
CA VAL A 44 -2.73 -5.63 24.17
C VAL A 44 -1.53 -6.49 23.78
N LYS A 45 -1.78 -7.77 23.49
CA LYS A 45 -0.82 -8.67 22.85
C LYS A 45 -1.03 -8.55 21.35
N GLY A 46 -0.13 -7.86 20.65
CA GLY A 46 -0.26 -7.72 19.19
C GLY A 46 0.77 -6.78 18.56
N GLY A 47 1.97 -6.70 19.10
CA GLY A 47 3.06 -6.01 18.42
C GLY A 47 3.62 -6.91 17.33
N VAL A 48 3.53 -6.50 16.07
CA VAL A 48 4.26 -7.14 14.96
C VAL A 48 5.75 -7.17 15.30
N SER A 49 6.37 -8.32 15.03
CA SER A 49 7.76 -8.55 15.43
C SER A 49 8.71 -7.62 14.65
N LYS A 50 9.83 -7.23 15.27
CA LYS A 50 10.86 -6.42 14.59
C LYS A 50 11.30 -7.03 13.26
N LYS A 51 11.29 -8.36 13.16
CA LYS A 51 11.63 -9.09 11.93
C LYS A 51 10.62 -8.85 10.80
N GLU A 52 9.32 -8.96 11.08
CA GLU A 52 8.27 -8.68 10.07
C GLU A 52 8.31 -7.22 9.62
N MET A 53 8.69 -6.31 10.52
CA MET A 53 8.89 -4.90 10.16
C MET A 53 10.06 -4.68 9.21
N ASP A 54 11.22 -5.27 9.53
CA ASP A 54 12.41 -5.19 8.67
C ASP A 54 12.13 -5.78 7.28
N GLU A 55 11.32 -6.84 7.21
CA GLU A 55 10.85 -7.43 5.95
C GLU A 55 9.94 -6.48 5.15
N ILE A 56 9.00 -5.78 5.80
CA ILE A 56 8.13 -4.81 5.12
C ILE A 56 8.91 -3.61 4.62
N GLU A 57 9.80 -3.05 5.44
CA GLU A 57 10.63 -1.91 5.08
C GLU A 57 11.56 -2.23 3.91
N SER A 58 12.25 -3.36 3.96
CA SER A 58 13.15 -3.80 2.88
C SER A 58 12.41 -4.18 1.59
N SER A 59 11.14 -4.55 1.71
CA SER A 59 10.29 -4.91 0.56
C SER A 59 9.58 -3.70 -0.07
N GLN A 60 9.47 -2.57 0.62
CA GLN A 60 8.73 -1.41 0.14
C GLN A 60 9.40 -0.79 -1.09
N PHE A 61 8.61 -0.42 -2.09
CA PHE A 61 9.11 0.26 -3.28
C PHE A 61 9.59 1.67 -2.92
N ALA A 62 10.91 1.86 -2.89
CA ALA A 62 11.56 3.14 -2.55
C ALA A 62 12.32 3.78 -3.72
N ALA A 63 12.14 3.28 -4.94
CA ALA A 63 12.93 3.70 -6.10
C ALA A 63 12.73 5.19 -6.41
N LYS A 64 13.73 6.01 -6.09
CA LYS A 64 13.78 7.44 -6.47
C LYS A 64 14.44 7.67 -7.82
N ALA A 65 15.38 6.81 -8.20
CA ALA A 65 16.09 6.83 -9.47
C ALA A 65 16.51 5.41 -9.84
N VAL A 66 16.36 5.06 -11.12
CA VAL A 66 16.76 3.76 -11.66
C VAL A 66 17.93 4.00 -12.62
N GLU A 67 19.03 3.31 -12.40
CA GLU A 67 20.20 3.42 -13.26
C GLU A 67 19.94 2.78 -14.64
N PRO A 68 20.60 3.23 -15.71
CA PRO A 68 20.46 2.61 -17.03
C PRO A 68 20.69 1.09 -16.98
N HIS A 69 19.84 0.33 -17.68
CA HIS A 69 19.88 -1.14 -17.71
C HIS A 69 19.66 -1.84 -16.37
N THR A 70 19.21 -1.13 -15.35
CA THR A 70 18.84 -1.73 -14.07
C THR A 70 17.32 -1.80 -13.94
N THR A 71 16.86 -2.60 -12.99
CA THR A 71 15.45 -2.71 -12.62
C THR A 71 15.36 -2.61 -11.12
N GLN A 72 14.42 -1.79 -10.63
CA GLN A 72 14.07 -1.72 -9.21
C GLN A 72 12.63 -2.21 -9.04
N SER A 73 12.40 -2.95 -7.96
CA SER A 73 11.11 -3.56 -7.65
C SER A 73 10.86 -3.52 -6.14
N GLY A 74 9.60 -3.65 -5.76
CA GLY A 74 9.15 -3.58 -4.38
C GLY A 74 7.63 -3.54 -4.31
N PHE A 75 7.11 -3.34 -3.11
CA PHE A 75 5.68 -3.34 -2.84
C PHE A 75 5.17 -1.96 -2.43
N LEU A 76 3.93 -1.67 -2.83
CA LEU A 76 3.15 -0.54 -2.34
C LEU A 76 1.96 -1.08 -1.58
N PHE A 77 1.76 -0.58 -0.36
CA PHE A 77 0.65 -0.99 0.50
C PHE A 77 -0.43 0.06 0.47
N PHE A 78 -1.69 -0.36 0.32
CA PHE A 78 -2.84 0.55 0.30
C PHE A 78 -3.81 0.15 1.39
N ASP A 79 -4.34 1.15 2.10
CA ASP A 79 -5.44 0.91 3.02
C ASP A 79 -6.76 0.91 2.26
N ILE A 80 -7.45 -0.23 2.29
CA ILE A 80 -8.76 -0.43 1.69
C ILE A 80 -9.87 -0.58 2.73
N GLY A 81 -9.56 -0.39 4.01
CA GLY A 81 -10.52 -0.51 5.11
C GLY A 81 -11.71 0.43 4.94
N GLY A 82 -12.92 -0.08 5.13
CA GLY A 82 -14.16 0.71 5.04
C GLY A 82 -14.63 1.02 3.61
N ILE A 83 -13.94 0.56 2.58
CA ILE A 83 -14.33 0.76 1.18
C ILE A 83 -15.05 -0.49 0.67
N SER A 84 -16.28 -0.34 0.19
CA SER A 84 -17.02 -1.44 -0.44
C SER A 84 -16.48 -1.72 -1.85
N SER A 85 -16.04 -2.95 -2.12
CA SER A 85 -15.48 -3.37 -3.43
C SER A 85 -14.31 -2.50 -3.93
N PRO A 86 -13.22 -2.36 -3.16
CA PRO A 86 -12.13 -1.42 -3.45
C PRO A 86 -11.35 -1.75 -4.72
N LEU A 87 -11.41 -3.01 -5.18
CA LEU A 87 -10.64 -3.49 -6.33
C LEU A 87 -11.46 -3.58 -7.62
N ARG A 88 -12.80 -3.69 -7.52
CA ARG A 88 -13.66 -3.83 -8.71
C ARG A 88 -13.79 -2.48 -9.41
N GLY A 89 -13.50 -2.43 -10.70
CA GLY A 89 -13.45 -1.21 -11.50
C GLY A 89 -12.29 -0.29 -11.14
N ALA A 90 -11.31 -0.77 -10.38
CA ALA A 90 -10.20 0.05 -9.91
C ALA A 90 -9.02 0.04 -10.90
N ASN A 91 -8.31 1.17 -10.99
CA ASN A 91 -7.11 1.34 -11.79
C ASN A 91 -5.96 1.83 -10.91
N ILE A 92 -4.73 1.38 -11.20
CA ILE A 92 -3.51 1.94 -10.63
C ILE A 92 -2.96 2.96 -11.61
N ASP A 93 -2.88 4.21 -11.17
CA ASP A 93 -2.30 5.31 -11.92
C ASP A 93 -0.85 5.53 -11.46
N ILE A 94 0.07 5.62 -12.42
CA ILE A 94 1.48 5.96 -12.19
C ILE A 94 1.81 7.20 -13.01
N SER A 95 2.23 8.27 -12.35
CA SER A 95 2.57 9.55 -12.96
C SER A 95 3.87 10.13 -12.39
N GLY A 96 4.38 11.22 -12.95
CA GLY A 96 5.58 11.88 -12.43
C GLY A 96 6.87 11.09 -12.62
N VAL A 97 6.86 10.05 -13.46
CA VAL A 97 8.07 9.38 -13.96
C VAL A 97 8.75 10.37 -14.89
N ALA A 98 10.01 10.70 -14.64
CA ALA A 98 10.74 11.69 -15.44
C ALA A 98 12.13 11.19 -15.79
N ASP A 99 12.68 11.69 -16.90
CA ASP A 99 14.08 11.47 -17.26
C ASP A 99 15.03 12.25 -16.33
N ALA A 100 16.34 12.02 -16.48
CA ALA A 100 17.37 12.72 -15.69
C ALA A 100 17.40 14.25 -15.90
N LYS A 101 16.74 14.77 -16.94
CA LYS A 101 16.61 16.21 -17.23
C LYS A 101 15.31 16.79 -16.66
N GLY A 102 14.47 15.98 -16.03
CA GLY A 102 13.19 16.38 -15.46
C GLY A 102 12.04 16.43 -16.47
N ASN A 103 12.23 15.92 -17.69
CA ASN A 103 11.13 15.79 -18.64
C ASN A 103 10.24 14.64 -18.20
N GLU A 104 8.96 14.91 -17.96
CA GLU A 104 8.01 13.87 -17.62
C GLU A 104 7.86 12.90 -18.79
N LEU A 105 7.98 11.62 -18.48
CA LEU A 105 7.68 10.52 -19.37
C LEU A 105 6.16 10.30 -19.40
N MET A 106 5.72 9.26 -20.11
CA MET A 106 4.31 8.90 -20.15
C MET A 106 3.79 8.45 -18.78
N TYR A 107 2.49 8.67 -18.55
CA TYR A 107 1.78 8.07 -17.44
C TYR A 107 1.35 6.65 -17.79
N PHE A 108 1.11 5.83 -16.77
CA PHE A 108 0.63 4.47 -16.92
C PHE A 108 -0.65 4.27 -16.13
N GLU A 109 -1.60 3.55 -16.73
CA GLU A 109 -2.85 3.15 -16.08
C GLU A 109 -2.96 1.63 -16.17
N ILE A 110 -3.08 0.98 -15.02
CA ILE A 110 -3.10 -0.49 -14.90
C ILE A 110 -4.44 -0.90 -14.30
N PRO A 111 -5.35 -1.52 -15.08
CA PRO A 111 -6.65 -1.96 -14.56
C PRO A 111 -6.51 -3.17 -13.63
N VAL A 112 -7.03 -3.05 -12.41
CA VAL A 112 -6.94 -4.07 -11.36
C VAL A 112 -7.87 -5.26 -11.63
N ASP A 113 -9.00 -5.02 -12.29
CA ASP A 113 -10.01 -6.05 -12.59
C ASP A 113 -9.46 -7.27 -13.35
N LYS A 114 -8.45 -7.05 -14.19
CA LYS A 114 -7.79 -8.14 -14.93
C LYS A 114 -7.12 -9.15 -14.02
N TYR A 115 -6.73 -8.74 -12.81
CA TYR A 115 -6.01 -9.56 -11.85
C TYR A 115 -6.93 -10.22 -10.81
N LEU A 116 -8.18 -9.74 -10.68
CA LEU A 116 -9.18 -10.35 -9.79
C LEU A 116 -9.75 -11.67 -10.35
N ASN A 117 -9.75 -11.82 -11.67
CA ASN A 117 -10.26 -12.98 -12.37
C ASN A 117 -9.13 -13.86 -12.94
N ALA A 118 -7.89 -13.67 -12.48
CA ALA A 118 -6.77 -14.49 -12.91
C ALA A 118 -7.09 -15.96 -12.63
N PRO A 119 -6.86 -16.88 -13.59
CA PRO A 119 -7.07 -18.30 -13.37
C PRO A 119 -6.27 -18.72 -12.14
N LYS A 120 -6.89 -19.46 -11.23
CA LYS A 120 -6.12 -20.14 -10.19
C LYS A 120 -5.23 -21.15 -10.91
N THR A 121 -3.92 -20.92 -10.86
CA THR A 121 -2.95 -21.98 -11.13
C THR A 121 -3.15 -23.03 -10.04
N ASP A 122 -3.83 -24.13 -10.42
CA ASP A 122 -3.88 -25.39 -9.68
C ASP A 122 -2.51 -26.09 -9.69
#